data_AF-A0A971RGX2-F1
#
_entry.id   AF-A0A971RGX2-F1
#
_cell.length_a   1.000
_cell.length_b   1.000
_cell.length_c   1.000
_cell.angle_alpha   90.00
_cell.angle_beta   90.00
_cell.angle_gamma   90.00
#
_symmetry.space_group_name_H-M   'P 1'
#
loop_
_entity.id
_entity.type
_entity.pdbx_description
1 polymer ?
#
loop_
_entity_poly.entity_id
_entity_poly.type
_entity_poly.pdbx_seq_one_letter_code
_entity_poly.pdbx_strand_id
1 'polypeptide(L)'
;MFIQPDFPKDAFDLISSKDNLKVLKYLKSRGANGTILSILLKDHFSVIVQIKELFRKARNPEAVYSRGASKLITNHYTAAINSLEKLSRNVDMVIPEDIESDIVDWKAYRASHIRNWRSSFQKDIDTLKNHMDVLTHKTFMNVSIHPEPTTIKQMLRFQIYALYKYLDKFRCELHMKDIHCFLVELFQNLYKNTMYEGIVTKLNIETLKKNYIDNAEQHTSRRMIKRIDEHINQICKTSLPVKNTLKK
;
A
#
# COMPACT_ATOMS: atom_id res chain seq x y z
N MET A 1 1.86 6.25 12.63
CA MET A 1 1.41 6.82 11.34
C MET A 1 2.00 5.95 10.23
N PHE A 2 1.16 5.15 9.56
CA PHE A 2 1.64 4.31 8.46
C PHE A 2 1.98 5.19 7.26
N ILE A 3 3.20 5.02 6.74
CA ILE A 3 3.65 5.68 5.53
C ILE A 3 2.97 4.98 4.33
N GLN A 4 2.83 3.65 4.37
CA GLN A 4 2.26 2.85 3.28
C GLN A 4 0.91 2.23 3.64
N PRO A 5 -0.11 2.28 2.73
CA PRO A 5 -1.32 1.49 2.89
C PRO A 5 -1.00 0.00 2.76
N ASP A 6 -1.71 -0.83 3.52
CA ASP A 6 -1.62 -2.27 3.37
C ASP A 6 -2.36 -2.70 2.09
N PHE A 7 -1.62 -2.86 0.99
CA PHE A 7 -2.21 -3.22 -0.29
C PHE A 7 -2.64 -4.70 -0.28
N PRO A 8 -3.94 -5.00 -0.41
CA PRO A 8 -4.45 -6.37 -0.35
C PRO A 8 -3.94 -7.20 -1.53
N LYS A 9 -3.98 -8.53 -1.39
CA LYS A 9 -3.71 -9.46 -2.50
C LYS A 9 -4.75 -9.35 -3.61
N ASP A 10 -6.01 -9.12 -3.24
CA ASP A 10 -7.12 -8.84 -4.14
C ASP A 10 -7.77 -7.51 -3.72
N ALA A 11 -7.70 -6.49 -4.58
CA ALA A 11 -8.24 -5.16 -4.29
C ALA A 11 -9.77 -5.15 -4.16
N PHE A 12 -10.45 -6.19 -4.64
CA PHE A 12 -11.89 -6.34 -4.48
C PHE A 12 -12.31 -6.65 -3.04
N ASP A 13 -11.38 -7.14 -2.20
CA ASP A 13 -11.63 -7.37 -0.78
C ASP A 13 -11.88 -6.05 -0.02
N LEU A 14 -11.54 -4.91 -0.63
CA LEU A 14 -11.79 -3.57 -0.09
C LEU A 14 -13.22 -3.06 -0.34
N ILE A 15 -14.04 -3.80 -1.08
CA ILE A 15 -15.41 -3.39 -1.43
C ILE A 15 -16.39 -4.02 -0.45
N SER A 16 -17.18 -3.18 0.21
CA SER A 16 -18.05 -3.55 1.32
C SER A 16 -19.50 -3.09 1.15
N SER A 17 -19.74 -2.00 0.42
CA SER A 17 -21.08 -1.45 0.28
C SER A 17 -21.96 -2.33 -0.60
N LYS A 18 -23.25 -2.44 -0.24
CA LYS A 18 -24.22 -3.29 -0.95
C LYS A 18 -24.33 -2.95 -2.44
N ASP A 19 -24.22 -1.67 -2.78
CA ASP A 19 -24.31 -1.21 -4.17
C ASP A 19 -23.03 -1.54 -4.95
N ASN A 20 -21.85 -1.28 -4.38
CA ASN A 20 -20.60 -1.64 -5.05
C ASN A 20 -20.34 -3.15 -5.06
N LEU A 21 -20.96 -3.95 -4.18
CA LEU A 21 -20.93 -5.42 -4.28
C LEU A 21 -21.67 -5.92 -5.54
N LYS A 22 -22.71 -5.22 -6.01
CA LYS A 22 -23.37 -5.55 -7.29
C LYS A 22 -22.45 -5.22 -8.47
N VAL A 23 -21.82 -4.04 -8.43
CA VAL A 23 -20.82 -3.60 -9.42
C VAL A 23 -19.65 -4.59 -9.45
N LEU A 24 -19.16 -5.03 -8.28
CA LEU A 24 -18.10 -6.01 -8.15
C LEU A 24 -18.46 -7.34 -8.83
N LYS A 25 -19.65 -7.88 -8.53
CA LYS A 25 -20.13 -9.13 -9.14
C LYS A 25 -20.18 -9.01 -10.66
N TYR A 26 -20.64 -7.87 -11.16
CA TYR A 26 -20.66 -7.58 -12.59
C TYR A 26 -19.25 -7.51 -13.19
N LEU A 27 -18.33 -6.76 -12.58
CA LEU A 27 -16.96 -6.64 -13.05
C LEU A 27 -16.26 -8.01 -13.10
N LYS A 28 -16.44 -8.83 -12.05
CA LYS A 28 -15.92 -10.21 -12.01
C LYS A 28 -16.51 -11.07 -13.14
N SER A 29 -17.82 -10.99 -13.40
CA SER A 29 -18.45 -11.78 -14.47
C SER A 29 -17.97 -11.38 -15.88
N ARG A 30 -17.50 -10.14 -16.05
CA ARG A 30 -16.87 -9.64 -17.28
C ARG A 30 -15.36 -9.94 -17.37
N GLY A 31 -14.78 -10.55 -16.35
CA GLY A 31 -13.37 -10.95 -16.33
C GLY A 31 -12.42 -9.93 -15.70
N ALA A 32 -12.93 -8.92 -14.99
CA ALA A 32 -12.08 -8.06 -14.17
C ALA A 32 -11.47 -8.87 -13.01
N ASN A 33 -10.19 -8.62 -12.73
CA ASN A 33 -9.40 -9.35 -11.74
C ASN A 33 -8.85 -8.37 -10.69
N GLY A 34 -9.22 -8.58 -9.44
CA GLY A 34 -8.81 -7.68 -8.36
C GLY A 34 -7.34 -7.82 -7.95
N THR A 35 -6.66 -8.92 -8.28
CA THR A 35 -5.19 -9.01 -8.20
C THR A 35 -4.52 -8.07 -9.21
N ILE A 36 -5.07 -7.91 -10.41
CA ILE A 36 -4.57 -6.92 -11.39
C ILE A 36 -4.75 -5.50 -10.84
N LEU A 37 -5.89 -5.20 -10.21
CA LEU A 37 -6.09 -3.92 -9.53
C LEU A 37 -5.04 -3.70 -8.43
N SER A 38 -4.75 -4.72 -7.61
CA SER A 38 -3.72 -4.63 -6.56
C SER A 38 -2.33 -4.34 -7.13
N ILE A 39 -1.97 -4.94 -8.27
CA ILE A 39 -0.70 -4.65 -8.97
C ILE A 39 -0.71 -3.20 -9.45
N LEU A 40 -1.77 -2.75 -10.12
CA LEU A 40 -1.88 -1.36 -10.61
C LEU A 40 -1.80 -0.32 -9.47
N LEU A 41 -2.41 -0.62 -8.32
CA LEU A 41 -2.34 0.23 -7.13
C LEU A 41 -0.90 0.35 -6.60
N LYS A 42 -0.18 -0.76 -6.54
CA LYS A 42 1.22 -0.83 -6.07
C LYS A 42 2.18 -0.15 -7.05
N ASP A 43 2.03 -0.41 -8.34
CA ASP A 43 2.95 0.08 -9.37
C ASP A 43 2.94 1.60 -9.51
N HIS A 44 1.84 2.26 -9.20
CA HIS A 44 1.72 3.72 -9.24
C HIS A 44 1.92 4.38 -7.87
N PHE A 45 2.29 3.62 -6.84
CA PHE A 45 2.55 4.11 -5.51
C PHE A 45 4.04 4.41 -5.30
N SER A 46 4.37 5.65 -4.96
CA SER A 46 5.76 6.08 -4.74
C SER A 46 6.00 6.42 -3.29
N VAL A 47 6.82 5.63 -2.59
CA VAL A 47 7.30 5.94 -1.24
C VAL A 47 8.14 7.23 -1.26
N ILE A 48 8.90 7.45 -2.34
CA ILE A 48 9.70 8.66 -2.54
C ILE A 48 8.81 9.89 -2.42
N VAL A 49 7.73 9.98 -3.19
CA VAL A 49 6.82 11.14 -3.17
C VAL A 49 6.35 11.51 -1.76
N GLN A 50 6.18 10.52 -0.89
CA GLN A 50 5.73 10.71 0.48
C GLN A 50 6.84 11.28 1.34
N ILE A 51 8.02 10.69 1.21
CA ILE A 51 9.24 11.18 1.85
C ILE A 51 9.44 12.65 1.42
N LYS A 52 9.31 12.96 0.12
CA LYS A 52 9.38 14.32 -0.42
C LYS A 52 8.37 15.25 0.27
N GLU A 53 7.11 14.85 0.41
CA GLU A 53 6.07 15.69 1.02
C GLU A 53 6.20 15.85 2.54
N LEU A 54 6.65 14.80 3.25
CA LEU A 54 6.99 14.90 4.67
C LEU A 54 8.13 15.91 4.88
N PHE A 55 9.15 15.86 4.02
CA PHE A 55 10.29 16.77 4.10
C PHE A 55 10.03 18.16 3.50
N ARG A 56 9.10 18.34 2.57
CA ARG A 56 8.67 19.67 2.11
C ARG A 56 8.03 20.48 3.24
N LYS A 57 7.39 19.81 4.19
CA LYS A 57 6.87 20.43 5.43
C LYS A 57 7.98 20.73 6.45
N ALA A 58 9.16 20.12 6.32
CA ALA A 58 10.34 20.43 7.11
C ALA A 58 11.17 21.52 6.39
N ARG A 59 11.77 22.45 7.14
CA ARG A 59 12.29 23.74 6.63
C ARG A 59 13.44 23.69 5.59
N ASN A 60 13.87 22.54 5.06
CA ASN A 60 14.97 22.50 4.09
C ASN A 60 14.97 21.24 3.19
N PRO A 61 14.28 21.24 2.03
CA PRO A 61 14.06 20.04 1.22
C PRO A 61 15.32 19.56 0.46
N GLU A 62 16.19 20.41 -0.07
CA GLU A 62 17.31 19.95 -0.94
C GLU A 62 18.48 19.30 -0.20
N ALA A 63 18.78 19.73 1.03
CA ALA A 63 19.84 19.12 1.86
C ALA A 63 19.46 17.73 2.42
N VAL A 64 18.16 17.39 2.38
CA VAL A 64 17.60 16.22 3.07
C VAL A 64 17.48 14.99 2.15
N TYR A 65 17.57 15.15 0.83
CA TYR A 65 17.10 14.15 -0.12
C TYR A 65 17.87 12.83 -0.22
N SER A 66 19.10 12.74 0.26
CA SER A 66 19.84 11.47 0.20
C SER A 66 20.55 11.13 1.50
N ARG A 67 21.24 12.09 2.11
CA ARG A 67 21.95 11.86 3.39
C ARG A 67 21.07 12.13 4.60
N GLY A 68 20.27 13.20 4.59
CA GLY A 68 19.41 13.56 5.73
C GLY A 68 18.27 12.55 5.95
N ALA A 69 17.57 12.19 4.89
CA ALA A 69 16.45 11.24 4.92
C ALA A 69 16.91 9.82 5.28
N SER A 70 17.97 9.32 4.64
CA SER A 70 18.55 8.02 4.98
C SER A 70 19.02 8.00 6.43
N LYS A 71 19.74 9.04 6.88
CA LYS A 71 20.18 9.16 8.28
C LYS A 71 19.01 9.23 9.26
N LEU A 72 17.93 9.96 8.94
CA LEU A 72 16.76 10.07 9.81
C LEU A 72 16.00 8.73 9.90
N ILE A 73 15.81 8.05 8.77
CA ILE A 73 15.20 6.71 8.70
C ILE A 73 16.05 5.73 9.49
N THR A 74 17.36 5.66 9.23
CA THR A 74 18.29 4.81 9.97
C THR A 74 18.22 5.11 11.47
N ASN A 75 18.21 6.38 11.89
CA ASN A 75 18.13 6.74 13.30
C ASN A 75 16.82 6.25 13.96
N HIS A 76 15.67 6.45 13.32
CA HIS A 76 14.38 6.02 13.86
C HIS A 76 14.27 4.49 13.96
N TYR A 77 14.66 3.78 12.90
CA TYR A 77 14.66 2.32 12.91
C TYR A 77 15.67 1.77 13.92
N THR A 78 16.87 2.36 13.99
CA THR A 78 17.89 1.99 14.99
C THR A 78 17.37 2.19 16.41
N ALA A 79 16.69 3.31 16.71
CA ALA A 79 16.11 3.56 18.02
C ALA A 79 15.01 2.54 18.38
N ALA A 80 14.14 2.19 17.42
CA ALA A 80 13.09 1.18 17.61
C ALA A 80 13.67 -0.22 17.81
N ILE A 81 14.63 -0.62 16.97
CA ILE A 81 15.36 -1.89 17.09
C ILE A 81 16.06 -1.97 18.46
N ASN A 82 16.79 -0.94 18.87
CA ASN A 82 17.48 -0.91 20.17
C ASN A 82 16.49 -1.03 21.34
N SER A 83 15.32 -0.41 21.24
CA SER A 83 14.28 -0.51 22.26
C SER A 83 13.72 -1.93 22.35
N LEU A 84 13.44 -2.59 21.21
CA LEU A 84 12.98 -3.98 21.17
C LEU A 84 14.06 -4.96 21.62
N GLU A 85 15.33 -4.75 21.26
CA GLU A 85 16.45 -5.55 21.74
C GLU A 85 16.61 -5.42 23.26
N LYS A 86 16.44 -4.21 23.81
CA LYS A 86 16.44 -3.98 25.26
C LYS A 86 15.28 -4.69 25.94
N LEU A 87 14.07 -4.62 25.38
CA LEU A 87 12.90 -5.33 25.91
C LEU A 87 13.11 -6.84 25.86
N SER A 88 13.59 -7.38 24.74
CA SER A 88 13.87 -8.82 24.57
C SER A 88 14.86 -9.36 25.61
N ARG A 89 15.89 -8.58 25.96
CA ARG A 89 16.86 -8.93 27.02
C ARG A 89 16.27 -8.87 28.43
N ASN A 90 15.26 -8.04 28.66
CA ASN A 90 14.65 -7.80 29.96
C ASN A 90 13.28 -8.48 30.14
N VAL A 91 12.86 -9.34 29.20
CA VAL A 91 11.58 -10.06 29.23
C VAL A 91 11.34 -10.79 30.55
N ASP A 92 12.42 -11.25 31.20
CA ASP A 92 12.36 -12.03 32.43
C ASP A 92 11.78 -11.23 33.63
N MET A 93 11.70 -9.89 33.52
CA MET A 93 11.21 -8.95 34.54
C MET A 93 9.71 -8.59 34.44
N VAL A 94 9.00 -8.99 33.39
CA VAL A 94 7.64 -8.47 33.07
C VAL A 94 6.52 -9.45 33.46
N ILE A 95 6.85 -10.58 34.08
CA ILE A 95 5.85 -11.58 34.47
C ILE A 95 5.41 -11.28 35.91
N PRO A 96 4.12 -10.91 36.16
CA PRO A 96 3.62 -10.69 37.50
C PRO A 96 3.78 -11.97 38.34
N GLU A 97 4.30 -11.84 39.56
CA GLU A 97 4.49 -12.94 40.52
C GLU A 97 3.13 -13.57 40.93
N ASP A 98 2.06 -12.81 40.75
CA ASP A 98 0.69 -13.09 41.18
C ASP A 98 0.04 -14.29 40.45
N ILE A 99 0.66 -14.82 39.39
CA ILE A 99 0.14 -15.95 38.57
C ILE A 99 0.73 -17.30 39.02
N GLU A 100 1.68 -17.30 39.96
CA GLU A 100 2.46 -18.47 40.37
C GLU A 100 1.65 -19.53 41.14
N SER A 101 0.50 -19.19 41.74
CA SER A 101 -0.26 -20.10 42.61
C SER A 101 -1.03 -21.22 41.89
N ASP A 102 -1.39 -21.01 40.61
CA ASP A 102 -2.39 -21.85 39.93
C ASP A 102 -1.79 -22.77 38.84
N ILE A 103 -0.47 -22.71 38.62
CA ILE A 103 0.21 -23.45 37.54
C ILE A 103 1.10 -24.55 38.11
N VAL A 104 0.70 -25.80 37.86
CA VAL A 104 1.36 -27.05 38.32
C VAL A 104 2.83 -27.16 37.91
N ASP A 105 3.25 -26.44 36.85
CA ASP A 105 4.67 -26.31 36.46
C ASP A 105 4.96 -24.87 35.99
N TRP A 106 4.92 -23.94 36.94
CA TRP A 106 5.20 -22.52 36.70
C TRP A 106 6.55 -22.28 36.03
N LYS A 107 7.58 -23.07 36.37
CA LYS A 107 8.93 -22.95 35.80
C LYS A 107 8.93 -23.27 34.30
N ALA A 108 8.31 -24.38 33.88
CA ALA A 108 8.23 -24.73 32.46
C ALA A 108 7.34 -23.75 31.68
N TYR A 109 6.21 -23.32 32.27
CA TYR A 109 5.31 -22.33 31.67
C TYR A 109 6.03 -21.00 31.44
N ARG A 110 6.70 -20.47 32.47
CA ARG A 110 7.52 -19.24 32.40
C ARG A 110 8.59 -19.34 31.35
N ALA A 111 9.35 -20.44 31.32
CA ALA A 111 10.39 -20.67 30.31
C ALA A 111 9.83 -20.75 28.87
N SER A 112 8.62 -21.30 28.69
CA SER A 112 7.95 -21.32 27.39
C SER A 112 7.46 -19.94 26.96
N HIS A 113 6.86 -19.18 27.87
CA HIS A 113 6.36 -17.82 27.58
C HIS A 113 7.51 -16.86 27.24
N ILE A 114 8.60 -16.88 28.01
CA ILE A 114 9.80 -16.09 27.75
C ILE A 114 10.36 -16.43 26.36
N ARG A 115 10.44 -17.71 25.98
CA ARG A 115 10.87 -18.13 24.64
C ARG A 115 9.96 -17.59 23.55
N ASN A 116 8.64 -17.67 23.72
CA ASN A 116 7.67 -17.17 22.75
C ASN A 116 7.78 -15.65 22.56
N TRP A 117 7.90 -14.88 23.63
CA TRP A 117 8.10 -13.44 23.56
C TRP A 117 9.42 -13.06 22.89
N ARG A 118 10.53 -13.71 23.27
CA ARG A 118 11.83 -13.51 22.60
C ARG A 118 11.75 -13.81 21.11
N SER A 119 11.06 -14.88 20.72
CA SER A 119 10.83 -15.21 19.31
C SER A 119 9.99 -14.16 18.58
N SER A 120 8.96 -13.60 19.23
CA SER A 120 8.13 -12.54 18.66
C SER A 120 8.94 -11.25 18.47
N PHE A 121 9.68 -10.81 19.49
CA PHE A 121 10.54 -9.64 19.40
C PHE A 121 11.59 -9.80 18.30
N GLN A 122 12.19 -10.98 18.15
CA GLN A 122 13.17 -11.24 17.10
C GLN A 122 12.54 -11.08 15.71
N LYS A 123 11.33 -11.61 15.50
CA LYS A 123 10.60 -11.47 14.24
C LYS A 123 10.31 -10.00 13.91
N ASP A 124 9.93 -9.21 14.91
CA ASP A 124 9.68 -7.77 14.74
C ASP A 124 10.98 -7.01 14.44
N ILE A 125 12.07 -7.35 15.12
CA ILE A 125 13.42 -6.81 14.85
C ILE A 125 13.86 -7.12 13.42
N ASP A 126 13.70 -8.37 12.97
CA ASP A 126 14.08 -8.78 11.62
C ASP A 126 13.23 -8.06 10.56
N THR A 127 11.94 -7.87 10.82
CA THR A 127 11.04 -7.10 9.97
C THR A 127 11.47 -5.65 9.86
N LEU A 128 11.81 -5.01 10.99
CA LEU A 128 12.30 -3.63 11.02
C LEU A 128 13.65 -3.48 10.31
N LYS A 129 14.57 -4.43 10.47
CA LYS A 129 15.87 -4.45 9.77
C LYS A 129 15.66 -4.55 8.26
N ASN A 130 14.83 -5.49 7.81
CA ASN A 130 14.49 -5.63 6.39
C ASN A 130 13.85 -4.35 5.83
N HIS A 131 12.92 -3.73 6.56
CA HIS A 131 12.30 -2.46 6.12
C HIS A 131 13.32 -1.32 6.07
N MET A 132 14.21 -1.21 7.05
CA MET A 132 15.28 -0.21 7.06
C MET A 132 16.22 -0.40 5.87
N ASP A 133 16.64 -1.63 5.57
CA ASP A 133 17.49 -1.94 4.42
C ASP A 133 16.79 -1.60 3.10
N VAL A 134 15.53 -1.99 2.94
CA VAL A 134 14.69 -1.65 1.77
C VAL A 134 14.60 -0.14 1.56
N LEU A 135 14.39 0.64 2.63
CA LEU A 135 14.21 2.09 2.54
C LEU A 135 15.54 2.86 2.38
N THR A 136 16.66 2.27 2.79
CA THR A 136 17.99 2.88 2.69
C THR A 136 18.74 2.48 1.41
N HIS A 137 18.38 1.37 0.77
CA HIS A 137 18.95 0.96 -0.51
C HIS A 137 18.32 1.70 -1.69
N LYS A 138 19.19 2.35 -2.50
CA LYS A 138 18.85 3.06 -3.75
C LYS A 138 18.02 2.22 -4.75
N THR A 139 18.11 0.90 -4.68
CA THR A 139 17.43 -0.02 -5.62
C THR A 139 15.91 -0.05 -5.46
N PHE A 140 15.35 0.17 -4.27
CA PHE A 140 13.89 0.32 -4.11
C PHE A 140 13.38 1.74 -4.40
N MET A 141 14.28 2.72 -4.40
CA MET A 141 14.00 4.05 -4.96
C MET A 141 13.88 4.00 -6.50
N ASN A 142 14.22 2.86 -7.11
CA ASN A 142 14.14 2.55 -8.54
C ASN A 142 13.09 1.48 -8.85
N VAL A 143 11.99 1.38 -8.08
CA VAL A 143 10.78 0.80 -8.69
C VAL A 143 10.44 1.74 -9.83
N SER A 144 10.59 1.27 -11.06
CA SER A 144 10.26 1.98 -12.30
C SER A 144 8.75 2.29 -12.28
N ILE A 145 8.36 3.33 -11.54
CA ILE A 145 7.01 3.86 -11.55
C ILE A 145 6.95 4.67 -12.84
N HIS A 146 6.32 4.15 -13.88
CA HIS A 146 6.20 4.85 -15.15
C HIS A 146 4.72 5.14 -15.41
N PRO A 147 4.28 6.40 -15.22
CA PRO A 147 5.06 7.62 -14.95
C PRO A 147 5.40 7.91 -13.48
N GLU A 148 6.59 8.46 -13.22
CA GLU A 148 7.05 8.80 -11.86
C GLU A 148 6.25 9.99 -11.30
N PRO A 149 5.38 9.81 -10.28
CA PRO A 149 4.70 10.92 -9.67
C PRO A 149 5.71 11.81 -8.93
N THR A 150 5.51 13.13 -8.94
CA THR A 150 6.34 14.07 -8.16
C THR A 150 5.64 14.59 -6.92
N THR A 151 4.31 14.45 -6.85
CA THR A 151 3.46 14.89 -5.73
C THR A 151 2.44 13.82 -5.35
N ILE A 152 1.94 13.86 -4.11
CA ILE A 152 0.87 12.94 -3.65
C ILE A 152 -0.35 13.03 -4.56
N LYS A 153 -0.71 14.24 -5.01
CA LYS A 153 -1.84 14.45 -5.93
C LYS A 153 -1.63 13.74 -7.27
N GLN A 154 -0.42 13.78 -7.80
CA GLN A 154 -0.08 13.06 -9.04
C GLN A 154 -0.05 11.54 -8.84
N MET A 155 0.47 11.07 -7.70
CA MET A 155 0.44 9.64 -7.35
C MET A 155 -0.99 9.10 -7.33
N LEU A 156 -1.87 9.76 -6.57
CA LEU A 156 -3.29 9.39 -6.51
C LEU A 156 -3.96 9.51 -7.88
N ARG A 157 -3.61 10.53 -8.68
CA ARG A 157 -4.12 10.68 -10.06
C ARG A 157 -3.74 9.49 -10.93
N PHE A 158 -2.48 9.07 -10.94
CA PHE A 158 -2.05 7.95 -11.77
C PHE A 158 -2.68 6.64 -11.32
N GLN A 159 -2.76 6.39 -10.01
CA GLN A 159 -3.47 5.23 -9.48
C GLN A 159 -4.95 5.24 -9.91
N ILE A 160 -5.70 6.31 -9.60
CA ILE A 160 -7.13 6.41 -9.93
C ILE A 160 -7.36 6.27 -11.44
N TYR A 161 -6.55 6.95 -12.24
CA TYR A 161 -6.69 6.91 -13.70
C TYR A 161 -6.39 5.52 -14.26
N ALA A 162 -5.34 4.85 -13.78
CA ALA A 162 -5.00 3.51 -14.22
C ALA A 162 -6.09 2.48 -13.88
N LEU A 163 -6.63 2.56 -12.65
CA LEU A 163 -7.76 1.71 -12.25
C LEU A 163 -9.02 2.02 -13.05
N TYR A 164 -9.33 3.30 -13.28
CA TYR A 164 -10.45 3.71 -14.12
C TYR A 164 -10.33 3.11 -15.53
N LYS A 165 -9.19 3.30 -16.21
CA LYS A 165 -8.94 2.75 -17.54
C LYS A 165 -9.01 1.23 -17.59
N TYR A 166 -8.56 0.55 -16.55
CA TYR A 166 -8.69 -0.89 -16.45
C TYR A 166 -10.15 -1.32 -16.35
N LEU A 167 -10.92 -0.72 -15.44
CA LEU A 167 -12.33 -1.05 -15.20
C LEU A 167 -13.25 -0.64 -16.35
N ASP A 168 -12.93 0.46 -17.04
CA ASP A 168 -13.65 0.96 -18.22
C ASP A 168 -13.73 -0.08 -19.34
N LYS A 169 -12.75 -0.98 -19.45
CA LYS A 169 -12.76 -2.10 -20.41
C LYS A 169 -13.88 -3.10 -20.17
N PHE A 170 -14.41 -3.15 -18.95
CA PHE A 170 -15.41 -4.12 -18.51
C PHE A 170 -16.80 -3.51 -18.33
N ARG A 171 -16.98 -2.20 -18.54
CA ARG A 171 -18.16 -1.46 -18.08
C ARG A 171 -19.43 -1.59 -18.94
N CYS A 172 -19.50 -2.45 -19.95
CA CYS A 172 -20.48 -2.36 -21.05
C CYS A 172 -21.92 -1.98 -20.67
N GLU A 173 -22.43 -2.47 -19.54
CA GLU A 173 -23.80 -2.19 -19.03
C GLU A 173 -23.82 -1.39 -17.71
N LEU A 174 -22.64 -1.02 -17.18
CA LEU A 174 -22.52 -0.16 -16.01
C LEU A 174 -22.51 1.31 -16.40
N HIS A 175 -23.17 2.14 -15.60
CA HIS A 175 -23.03 3.58 -15.75
C HIS A 175 -21.65 4.01 -15.27
N MET A 176 -21.08 5.06 -15.89
CA MET A 176 -19.80 5.64 -15.45
C MET A 176 -19.82 6.04 -13.97
N LYS A 177 -20.98 6.50 -13.48
CA LYS A 177 -21.19 6.84 -12.08
C LYS A 177 -20.92 5.64 -11.15
N ASP A 178 -21.25 4.43 -11.58
CA ASP A 178 -21.06 3.21 -10.78
C ASP A 178 -19.57 2.88 -10.64
N ILE A 179 -18.80 3.03 -11.72
CA ILE A 179 -17.34 2.89 -11.67
C ILE A 179 -16.71 3.96 -10.76
N HIS A 180 -17.21 5.20 -10.83
CA HIS A 180 -16.72 6.25 -9.94
C HIS A 180 -17.05 5.96 -8.46
N CYS A 181 -18.27 5.53 -8.14
CA CYS A 181 -18.65 5.10 -6.78
C CYS A 181 -17.76 3.97 -6.28
N PHE A 182 -17.49 2.99 -7.13
CA PHE A 182 -16.61 1.86 -6.84
C PHE A 182 -15.20 2.32 -6.50
N LEU A 183 -14.62 3.21 -7.30
CA LEU A 183 -13.28 3.75 -7.06
C LEU A 183 -13.20 4.63 -5.81
N VAL A 184 -14.25 5.42 -5.53
CA VAL A 184 -14.30 6.23 -4.29
C VAL A 184 -14.22 5.32 -3.07
N GLU A 185 -15.06 4.28 -3.00
CA GLU A 185 -15.05 3.35 -1.87
C GLU A 185 -13.71 2.63 -1.74
N LEU A 186 -13.18 2.13 -2.86
CA LEU A 186 -11.90 1.42 -2.90
C LEU A 186 -10.77 2.28 -2.30
N PHE A 187 -10.66 3.55 -2.68
CA PHE A 187 -9.61 4.45 -2.18
C PHE A 187 -9.84 4.86 -0.73
N GLN A 188 -11.10 5.09 -0.32
CA GLN A 188 -11.43 5.40 1.07
C GLN A 188 -11.03 4.25 2.00
N ASN A 189 -11.30 3.01 1.59
CA ASN A 189 -10.96 1.82 2.37
C ASN A 189 -9.45 1.52 2.33
N LEU A 190 -8.80 1.64 1.17
CA LEU A 190 -7.36 1.41 1.03
C LEU A 190 -6.52 2.36 1.89
N TYR A 191 -6.90 3.63 1.95
CA TYR A 191 -6.14 4.67 2.62
C TYR A 191 -6.67 5.02 4.02
N LYS A 192 -7.61 4.22 4.55
CA LYS A 192 -8.09 4.34 5.92
C LYS A 192 -6.92 4.17 6.90
N ASN A 193 -6.86 5.01 7.94
CA ASN A 193 -5.79 5.02 8.94
C ASN A 193 -4.38 5.32 8.38
N THR A 194 -4.29 5.89 7.18
CA THR A 194 -3.01 6.35 6.59
C THR A 194 -2.88 7.87 6.68
N MET A 195 -1.69 8.40 6.40
CA MET A 195 -1.49 9.84 6.27
C MET A 195 -2.33 10.52 5.17
N TYR A 196 -2.95 9.73 4.30
CA TYR A 196 -3.78 10.17 3.18
C TYR A 196 -5.27 10.20 3.51
N GLU A 197 -5.67 9.70 4.68
CA GLU A 197 -7.07 9.57 5.06
C GLU A 197 -7.83 10.90 4.91
N GLY A 198 -7.25 12.02 5.35
CA GLY A 198 -7.88 13.35 5.20
C GLY A 198 -8.07 13.81 3.74
N ILE A 199 -7.32 13.26 2.79
CA ILE A 199 -7.47 13.53 1.36
C ILE A 199 -8.54 12.61 0.77
N VAL A 200 -8.47 11.30 1.07
CA VAL A 200 -9.37 10.30 0.48
C VAL A 200 -10.77 10.28 1.09
N THR A 201 -10.93 10.65 2.36
CA THR A 201 -12.25 10.74 3.02
C THR A 201 -13.12 11.83 2.39
N LYS A 202 -12.50 12.87 1.83
CA LYS A 202 -13.17 13.94 1.08
C LYS A 202 -13.38 13.60 -0.39
N LEU A 203 -12.91 12.45 -0.85
CA LEU A 203 -13.10 12.00 -2.21
C LEU A 203 -14.58 11.66 -2.41
N ASN A 204 -15.22 12.36 -3.34
CA ASN A 204 -16.55 12.06 -3.83
C ASN A 204 -16.50 11.92 -5.36
N ILE A 205 -17.62 11.53 -5.98
CA ILE A 205 -17.70 11.28 -7.43
C ILE A 205 -17.23 12.49 -8.24
N GLU A 206 -17.66 13.69 -7.86
CA GLU A 206 -17.32 14.93 -8.56
C GLU A 206 -15.82 15.24 -8.48
N THR A 207 -15.25 15.12 -7.28
CA THR A 207 -13.83 15.34 -7.02
C THR A 207 -12.98 14.29 -7.72
N LEU A 208 -13.39 13.01 -7.67
CA LEU A 208 -12.74 11.90 -8.36
C LEU A 208 -12.67 12.16 -9.86
N LYS A 209 -13.83 12.43 -10.47
CA LYS A 209 -13.94 12.69 -11.91
C LYS A 209 -13.13 13.92 -12.30
N LYS A 210 -13.41 15.08 -11.70
CA LYS A 210 -12.81 16.36 -12.10
C LYS A 210 -11.30 16.39 -11.87
N ASN A 211 -10.82 15.96 -10.71
CA ASN A 211 -9.43 16.21 -10.31
C ASN A 211 -8.46 15.09 -10.68
N TYR A 212 -8.97 13.87 -10.92
CA TYR A 212 -8.13 12.70 -11.13
C TYR A 212 -8.38 12.00 -12.47
N ILE A 213 -9.60 12.00 -13.01
CA ILE A 213 -9.88 11.41 -14.33
C ILE A 213 -9.77 12.47 -15.42
N ASP A 214 -10.68 13.45 -15.45
CA ASP A 214 -10.74 14.49 -16.50
C ASP A 214 -9.42 15.29 -16.54
N ASN A 215 -8.88 15.62 -15.36
CA ASN A 215 -7.60 16.33 -15.26
C ASN A 215 -6.43 15.49 -15.79
N ALA A 216 -6.47 14.16 -15.61
CA ALA A 216 -5.44 13.30 -16.17
C ALA A 216 -5.48 13.39 -17.70
N GLU A 217 -6.65 13.28 -18.31
CA GLU A 217 -6.81 13.33 -19.77
C GLU A 217 -6.44 14.69 -20.36
N GLN A 218 -6.76 15.79 -19.66
CA GLN A 218 -6.54 17.15 -20.16
C GLN A 218 -5.13 17.68 -19.93
N HIS A 219 -4.53 17.37 -18.77
CA HIS A 219 -3.30 18.05 -18.32
C HIS A 219 -2.09 17.13 -18.18
N THR A 220 -2.26 15.83 -18.43
CA THR A 220 -1.12 14.90 -18.49
C THR A 220 -0.68 14.79 -19.94
N SER A 221 0.65 14.78 -20.18
CA SER A 221 1.15 14.67 -21.55
C SER A 221 0.60 13.42 -22.25
N ARG A 222 0.24 13.52 -23.53
CA ARG A 222 -0.26 12.37 -24.32
C ARG A 222 0.70 11.18 -24.26
N ARG A 223 2.01 11.44 -24.26
CA ARG A 223 3.06 10.42 -24.10
C ARG A 223 2.93 9.67 -22.78
N MET A 224 2.60 10.37 -21.71
CA MET A 224 2.45 9.79 -20.38
C MET A 224 1.15 8.99 -20.24
N ILE A 225 0.03 9.48 -20.78
CA ILE A 225 -1.22 8.70 -20.85
C ILE A 225 -1.01 7.40 -21.65
N LYS A 226 -0.35 7.50 -22.80
CA LYS A 226 0.01 6.33 -23.63
C LYS A 226 0.83 5.31 -22.84
N ARG A 227 1.79 5.75 -22.02
CA ARG A 227 2.58 4.87 -21.16
C ARG A 227 1.74 4.15 -20.10
N ILE A 228 0.80 4.85 -19.47
CA ILE A 228 -0.13 4.22 -18.51
C ILE A 228 -0.95 3.14 -19.22
N ASP A 229 -1.49 3.44 -20.41
CA ASP A 229 -2.26 2.48 -21.19
C ASP A 229 -1.43 1.25 -21.62
N GLU A 230 -0.19 1.48 -22.09
CA GLU A 230 0.77 0.41 -22.42
C GLU A 230 1.07 -0.47 -21.20
N HIS A 231 1.30 0.14 -20.03
CA HIS A 231 1.58 -0.56 -18.78
C HIS A 231 0.40 -1.42 -18.32
N ILE A 232 -0.82 -0.87 -18.36
CA ILE A 232 -2.04 -1.63 -18.05
C ILE A 232 -2.14 -2.84 -18.99
N ASN A 233 -1.92 -2.65 -20.28
CA ASN A 233 -1.98 -3.74 -21.25
C ASN A 233 -0.89 -4.79 -21.02
N GLN A 234 0.31 -4.38 -20.61
CA GLN A 234 1.40 -5.29 -20.25
C GLN A 234 1.02 -6.15 -19.04
N ILE A 235 0.56 -5.54 -17.95
CA ILE A 235 0.12 -6.25 -16.75
C ILE A 235 -1.00 -7.24 -17.09
N CYS A 236 -1.99 -6.82 -17.88
CA CYS A 236 -3.07 -7.70 -18.30
C CYS A 236 -2.57 -8.92 -19.08
N LYS A 237 -1.55 -8.76 -19.93
CA LYS A 237 -0.97 -9.86 -20.72
C LYS A 237 -0.15 -10.84 -19.86
N THR A 238 0.64 -10.33 -18.92
CA THR A 238 1.53 -11.16 -18.08
C THR A 238 0.81 -11.83 -16.92
N SER A 239 -0.31 -11.27 -16.47
CA SER A 239 -1.05 -11.75 -15.28
C SER A 239 -2.20 -12.70 -15.63
N LEU A 240 -2.52 -12.88 -16.91
CA LEU A 240 -3.46 -13.90 -17.34
C LEU A 240 -2.75 -15.26 -17.36
N PRO A 241 -3.30 -16.32 -16.74
CA PRO A 241 -2.74 -17.65 -16.93
C PRO A 241 -2.77 -17.96 -18.42
N VAL A 242 -1.62 -18.41 -18.95
CA VAL A 242 -1.53 -19.02 -20.28
C VAL A 242 -2.66 -20.02 -20.33
N LYS A 243 -3.68 -19.77 -21.17
CA LYS A 243 -4.74 -20.75 -21.40
C LYS A 243 -4.02 -22.04 -21.74
N ASN A 244 -4.17 -23.05 -20.87
CA ASN A 244 -3.69 -24.39 -21.15
C ASN A 244 -4.23 -24.77 -22.53
N THR A 245 -3.34 -24.71 -23.53
CA THR A 245 -3.54 -25.26 -24.84
C THR A 245 -3.66 -26.76 -24.63
N LEU A 246 -4.91 -27.21 -24.57
CA LEU A 246 -5.45 -28.49 -25.00
C LEU A 246 -4.40 -29.61 -25.21
N LYS A 247 -4.53 -30.68 -24.45
CA LYS A 247 -4.55 -32.02 -25.06
C LYS A 247 -5.98 -32.54 -24.95
N LYS A 248 -6.69 -32.45 -26.07
CA LYS A 248 -7.78 -33.38 -26.42
C LYS A 248 -7.17 -34.75 -26.70
#